data_AF-A0A974P6U9-F1
#
_entry.id   AF-A0A974P6U9-F1
#
_cell.length_a   1.000
_cell.length_b   1.000
_cell.length_c   1.000
_cell.angle_alpha   90.00
_cell.angle_beta   90.00
_cell.angle_gamma   90.00
#
_symmetry.space_group_name_H-M   'P 1'
#
loop_
_entity.id
_entity.type
_entity.pdbx_description
1 polymer ?
#
loop_
_entity_poly.entity_id
_entity_poly.type
_entity_poly.pdbx_seq_one_letter_code
_entity_poly.pdbx_strand_id
1 'polypeptide(L)'
;MLDVSELEAACYARTGDRVVAVLRILEGLITARELSDPDQIRGYTRLAAAVGAVLADPAVQPTPDEMASLIFAQGPMSNLFRASAFGGSDHLRALLSDQLLSLLSIDSESPMDIGERLEKAGPLALLVALTAVATVPLLTAQGEERREDALARIAAGDLGQIPAKLSSLSLASNGWMLCSYAFDAEKHDIKQVLNRAFRDLLVRLSMSAAPLSPRAPLKDRPTLVFCAEVIHSTHVQYRYYGQYLRQLRTRFRLVLIAPELHADPAVRSLFDEVVVFTETPKGEHLNVILAAIKRAQPTSCSGQVSA
;
A
#
# COMPACT_ATOMS: atom_id res chain seq x y z
N MET A 1 11.82 12.88 15.01
CA MET A 1 11.64 14.27 14.59
C MET A 1 12.41 14.42 13.29
N LEU A 2 11.77 14.91 12.23
CA LEU A 2 12.40 15.01 10.90
C LEU A 2 13.21 16.31 10.80
N ASP A 3 14.48 16.22 10.44
CA ASP A 3 15.35 17.41 10.23
C ASP A 3 15.13 17.98 8.83
N VAL A 4 14.65 19.22 8.77
CA VAL A 4 14.36 19.94 7.52
C VAL A 4 15.64 20.38 6.82
N SER A 5 16.72 20.60 7.59
CA SER A 5 17.95 21.23 7.12
C SER A 5 18.80 20.33 6.22
N GLU A 6 18.75 19.00 6.45
CA GLU A 6 19.46 18.00 5.62
C GLU A 6 18.97 18.05 4.16
N LEU A 7 17.65 18.11 3.95
CA LEU A 7 17.08 18.17 2.60
C LEU A 7 17.35 19.50 1.91
N GLU A 8 17.23 20.62 2.64
CA GLU A 8 17.57 21.94 2.10
C GLU A 8 19.01 21.97 1.61
N ALA A 9 19.97 21.44 2.39
CA ALA A 9 21.36 21.36 2.00
C ALA A 9 21.56 20.54 0.72
N ALA A 10 20.94 19.36 0.61
CA ALA A 10 20.99 18.52 -0.59
C ALA A 10 20.39 19.23 -1.82
N CYS A 11 19.28 19.95 -1.64
CA CYS A 11 18.63 20.73 -2.67
C CYS A 11 19.55 21.84 -3.21
N TYR A 12 20.16 22.65 -2.33
CA TYR A 12 21.05 23.74 -2.72
C TYR A 12 22.36 23.26 -3.34
N ALA A 13 22.89 22.13 -2.87
CA ALA A 13 24.14 21.57 -3.38
C ALA A 13 24.00 20.94 -4.78
N ARG A 14 22.77 20.70 -5.27
CA ARG A 14 22.48 20.05 -6.57
C ARG A 14 23.26 18.76 -6.78
N THR A 15 23.40 17.96 -5.72
CA THR A 15 24.09 16.68 -5.78
C THR A 15 23.29 15.66 -6.59
N GLY A 16 23.98 14.63 -7.12
CA GLY A 16 23.33 13.59 -7.94
C GLY A 16 22.33 12.72 -7.16
N ASP A 17 22.41 12.68 -5.84
CA ASP A 17 21.58 11.87 -4.94
C ASP A 17 20.34 12.61 -4.38
N ARG A 18 20.06 13.82 -4.89
CA ARG A 18 18.92 14.64 -4.41
C ARG A 18 17.56 13.97 -4.53
N VAL A 19 17.33 13.11 -5.52
CA VAL A 19 16.08 12.32 -5.63
C VAL A 19 15.97 11.31 -4.49
N VAL A 20 17.09 10.65 -4.14
CA VAL A 20 17.16 9.74 -2.98
C VAL A 20 16.91 10.50 -1.68
N ALA A 21 17.44 11.72 -1.54
CA ALA A 21 17.16 12.57 -0.39
C ALA A 21 15.65 12.92 -0.27
N VAL A 22 14.99 13.25 -1.39
CA VAL A 22 13.53 13.45 -1.42
C VAL A 22 12.80 12.19 -0.96
N LEU A 23 13.16 11.01 -1.48
CA LEU A 23 12.52 9.75 -1.12
C LEU A 23 12.66 9.44 0.38
N ARG A 24 13.86 9.60 0.96
CA ARG A 24 14.10 9.41 2.40
C ARG A 24 13.20 10.32 3.26
N ILE A 25 12.99 11.56 2.83
CA ILE A 25 12.11 12.50 3.54
C ILE A 25 10.64 12.09 3.42
N LEU A 26 10.18 11.72 2.23
CA LEU A 26 8.81 11.28 2.03
C LEU A 26 8.50 9.99 2.82
N GLU A 27 9.45 9.05 2.90
CA GLU A 27 9.37 7.89 3.79
C GLU A 27 9.35 8.29 5.26
N GLY A 28 10.19 9.25 5.64
CA GLY A 28 10.22 9.84 6.98
C GLY A 28 8.87 10.43 7.38
N LEU A 29 8.14 11.08 6.47
CA LEU A 29 6.82 11.66 6.74
C LEU A 29 5.74 10.61 7.02
N ILE A 30 5.90 9.37 6.55
CA ILE A 30 4.96 8.27 6.87
C ILE A 30 5.05 7.89 8.35
N THR A 31 6.25 7.97 8.91
CA THR A 31 6.55 7.47 10.27
C THR A 31 6.69 8.57 11.31
N ALA A 32 7.08 9.77 10.91
CA ALA A 32 7.27 10.91 11.78
C ALA A 32 5.93 11.50 12.22
N ARG A 33 5.79 11.75 13.52
CA ARG A 33 4.61 12.44 14.08
C ARG A 33 4.71 13.96 13.99
N GLU A 34 5.93 14.51 13.99
CA GLU A 34 6.21 15.95 14.00
C GLU A 34 7.55 16.29 13.32
N LEU A 35 7.61 17.49 12.75
CA LEU A 35 8.83 18.11 12.23
C LEU A 35 9.66 18.75 13.35
N SER A 36 10.96 18.93 13.11
CA SER A 36 11.85 19.66 14.04
C SER A 36 11.56 21.15 14.17
N ASP A 37 10.83 21.72 13.22
CA ASP A 37 10.46 23.12 13.26
C ASP A 37 9.36 23.36 14.33
N PRO A 38 9.53 24.30 15.28
CA PRO A 38 8.51 24.60 16.28
C PRO A 38 7.21 25.14 15.67
N ASP A 39 7.26 25.67 14.44
CA ASP A 39 6.09 26.02 13.65
C ASP A 39 5.93 24.99 12.53
N GLN A 40 4.96 24.09 12.70
CA GLN A 40 4.76 22.97 11.78
C GLN A 40 4.40 23.45 10.36
N ILE A 41 3.61 24.53 10.20
CA ILE A 41 3.26 25.05 8.87
C ILE A 41 4.51 25.57 8.17
N ARG A 42 5.36 26.32 8.89
CA ARG A 42 6.65 26.76 8.36
C ARG A 42 7.53 25.57 7.98
N GLY A 43 7.61 24.55 8.83
CA GLY A 43 8.36 23.32 8.56
C GLY A 43 7.89 22.60 7.29
N TYR A 44 6.59 22.36 7.15
CA TYR A 44 6.02 21.72 5.95
C TYR A 44 6.22 22.58 4.71
N THR A 45 6.13 23.90 4.82
CA THR A 45 6.37 24.83 3.70
C THR A 45 7.81 24.78 3.23
N ARG A 46 8.77 24.75 4.15
CA ARG A 46 10.19 24.60 3.81
C ARG A 46 10.48 23.27 3.12
N LEU A 47 9.96 22.16 3.65
CA LEU A 47 10.09 20.84 3.05
C LEU A 47 9.45 20.76 1.66
N ALA A 48 8.20 21.25 1.52
CA ALA A 48 7.49 21.27 0.25
C ALA A 48 8.25 22.09 -0.81
N ALA A 49 8.80 23.25 -0.40
CA ALA A 49 9.61 24.08 -1.29
C ALA A 49 10.89 23.35 -1.74
N ALA A 50 11.59 22.67 -0.83
CA ALA A 50 12.79 21.89 -1.15
C ALA A 50 12.48 20.70 -2.08
N VAL A 51 11.43 19.93 -1.79
CA VAL A 51 10.96 18.83 -2.67
C VAL A 51 10.57 19.37 -4.05
N GLY A 52 9.78 20.43 -4.09
CA GLY A 52 9.36 21.07 -5.34
C GLY A 52 10.55 21.58 -6.16
N ALA A 53 11.54 22.20 -5.51
CA ALA A 53 12.75 22.69 -6.17
C ALA A 53 13.61 21.56 -6.76
N VAL A 54 13.71 20.42 -6.09
CA VAL A 54 14.41 19.24 -6.63
C VAL A 54 13.65 18.69 -7.84
N LEU A 55 12.33 18.46 -7.72
CA LEU A 55 11.53 17.85 -8.80
C LEU A 55 11.36 18.78 -10.02
N ALA A 56 11.37 20.09 -9.81
CA ALA A 56 11.29 21.10 -10.87
C ALA A 56 12.63 21.40 -11.56
N ASP A 57 13.76 20.85 -11.06
CA ASP A 57 15.05 21.07 -11.70
C ASP A 57 15.15 20.25 -13.00
N PRO A 58 15.36 20.89 -14.17
CA PRO A 58 15.37 20.19 -15.46
C PRO A 58 16.53 19.18 -15.61
N ALA A 59 17.57 19.29 -14.77
CA ALA A 59 18.65 18.31 -14.72
C ALA A 59 18.30 17.06 -13.88
N VAL A 60 17.14 17.03 -13.21
CA VAL A 60 16.63 15.82 -12.57
C VAL A 60 15.98 14.92 -13.61
N GLN A 61 16.57 13.74 -13.78
CA GLN A 61 16.08 12.68 -14.65
C GLN A 61 16.06 11.39 -13.82
N PRO A 62 14.95 11.10 -13.10
CA PRO A 62 14.88 9.94 -12.23
C PRO A 62 15.06 8.65 -13.02
N THR A 63 15.86 7.74 -12.49
CA THR A 63 15.94 6.37 -13.00
C THR A 63 14.57 5.69 -12.91
N PRO A 64 14.32 4.60 -13.66
CA PRO A 64 13.06 3.86 -13.56
C PRO A 64 12.73 3.39 -12.13
N ASP A 65 13.74 3.02 -11.34
CA ASP A 65 13.56 2.60 -9.95
C ASP A 65 13.23 3.77 -9.00
N GLU A 66 13.87 4.92 -9.19
CA GLU A 66 13.54 6.15 -8.47
C GLU A 66 12.13 6.62 -8.82
N MET A 67 11.75 6.54 -10.10
CA MET A 67 10.40 6.91 -10.54
C MET A 67 9.34 6.03 -9.90
N ALA A 68 9.55 4.71 -9.87
CA ALA A 68 8.64 3.80 -9.17
C ALA A 68 8.53 4.14 -7.67
N SER A 69 9.67 4.49 -7.03
CA SER A 69 9.71 4.90 -5.62
C SER A 69 8.97 6.22 -5.37
N LEU A 70 9.09 7.20 -6.27
CA LEU A 70 8.35 8.46 -6.20
C LEU A 70 6.85 8.24 -6.36
N ILE A 71 6.42 7.32 -7.24
CA ILE A 71 5.01 6.94 -7.37
C ILE A 71 4.50 6.33 -6.07
N PHE A 72 5.25 5.42 -5.42
CA PHE A 72 4.86 4.90 -4.10
C PHE A 72 4.77 6.00 -3.03
N ALA A 73 5.58 7.05 -3.14
CA ALA A 73 5.60 8.18 -2.22
C ALA A 73 4.61 9.31 -2.59
N GLN A 74 3.75 9.10 -3.61
CA GLN A 74 2.84 10.14 -4.10
C GLN A 74 1.85 10.63 -3.03
N GLY A 75 1.28 9.72 -2.23
CA GLY A 75 0.36 10.07 -1.14
C GLY A 75 1.02 10.98 -0.08
N PRO A 76 2.14 10.57 0.53
CA PRO A 76 2.93 11.41 1.44
C PRO A 76 3.32 12.75 0.83
N MET A 77 3.71 12.77 -0.45
CA MET A 77 4.04 14.01 -1.15
C MET A 77 2.82 14.94 -1.29
N SER A 78 1.66 14.40 -1.70
CA SER A 78 0.41 15.18 -1.78
C SER A 78 0.03 15.77 -0.42
N ASN A 79 0.17 14.98 0.65
CA ASN A 79 -0.11 15.44 2.01
C ASN A 79 0.87 16.52 2.48
N LEU A 80 2.16 16.42 2.12
CA LEU A 80 3.17 17.44 2.39
C LEU A 80 2.77 18.79 1.79
N PHE A 81 2.45 18.82 0.48
CA PHE A 81 2.05 20.07 -0.18
C PHE A 81 0.75 20.64 0.40
N ARG A 82 -0.21 19.78 0.78
CA ARG A 82 -1.44 20.22 1.43
C ARG A 82 -1.25 20.78 2.84
N ALA A 83 -0.35 20.19 3.63
CA ALA A 83 -0.02 20.67 4.97
C ALA A 83 0.83 21.94 4.97
N SER A 84 1.40 22.30 3.80
CA SER A 84 2.18 23.51 3.61
C SER A 84 1.33 24.73 3.24
N ALA A 85 1.94 25.91 3.27
CA ALA A 85 1.31 27.15 2.79
C ALA A 85 0.99 27.14 1.28
N PHE A 86 1.48 26.18 0.50
CA PHE A 86 1.13 26.05 -0.92
C PHE A 86 -0.28 25.49 -1.14
N GLY A 87 -0.82 24.71 -0.19
CA GLY A 87 -2.13 24.05 -0.31
C GLY A 87 -2.22 22.92 -1.35
N GLY A 88 -1.25 22.81 -2.26
CA GLY A 88 -1.18 21.81 -3.32
C GLY A 88 0.08 21.95 -4.18
N SER A 89 0.29 21.01 -5.10
CA SER A 89 1.48 20.97 -5.97
C SER A 89 1.25 21.49 -7.39
N ASP A 90 0.08 22.09 -7.67
CA ASP A 90 -0.31 22.56 -9.00
C ASP A 90 0.65 23.59 -9.60
N HIS A 91 1.26 24.42 -8.76
CA HIS A 91 2.28 25.39 -9.18
C HIS A 91 3.52 24.73 -9.81
N LEU A 92 3.76 23.45 -9.56
CA LEU A 92 4.88 22.70 -10.16
C LEU A 92 4.56 22.22 -11.58
N ARG A 93 3.30 22.17 -12.00
CA ARG A 93 2.90 21.57 -13.29
C ARG A 93 3.70 22.09 -14.48
N ALA A 94 3.92 23.41 -14.54
CA ALA A 94 4.64 24.05 -15.65
C ALA A 94 6.15 23.79 -15.64
N LEU A 95 6.68 23.25 -14.53
CA LEU A 95 8.10 23.02 -14.30
C LEU A 95 8.50 21.55 -14.34
N LEU A 96 7.54 20.64 -14.12
CA LEU A 96 7.78 19.21 -14.15
C LEU A 96 7.94 18.69 -15.58
N SER A 97 8.84 17.71 -15.75
CA SER A 97 8.89 16.91 -16.97
C SER A 97 7.63 16.05 -17.13
N ASP A 98 7.33 15.60 -18.35
CA ASP A 98 6.18 14.74 -18.63
C ASP A 98 6.12 13.49 -17.74
N GLN A 99 7.28 12.89 -17.43
CA GLN A 99 7.38 11.73 -16.55
C GLN A 99 6.93 12.09 -15.12
N LEU A 100 7.36 13.23 -14.59
CA LEU A 100 7.07 13.68 -13.23
C LEU A 100 5.64 14.22 -13.07
N LEU A 101 4.95 14.59 -14.16
CA LEU A 101 3.52 14.95 -14.11
C LEU A 101 2.66 13.81 -13.53
N SER A 102 3.11 12.55 -13.66
CA SER A 102 2.45 11.40 -13.05
C SER A 102 2.52 11.36 -11.52
N LEU A 103 3.17 12.33 -10.87
CA LEU A 103 3.19 12.50 -9.42
C LEU A 103 2.17 13.53 -8.92
N LEU A 104 1.54 14.30 -9.81
CA LEU A 104 0.53 15.27 -9.41
C LEU A 104 -0.67 14.57 -8.76
N SER A 105 -1.22 15.21 -7.72
CA SER A 105 -2.38 14.70 -7.01
C SER A 105 -3.58 14.59 -7.96
N ILE A 106 -4.40 13.56 -7.80
CA ILE A 106 -5.67 13.49 -8.52
C ILE A 106 -6.66 14.56 -8.07
N ASP A 107 -6.45 15.18 -6.90
CA ASP A 107 -7.18 16.36 -6.44
C ASP A 107 -6.66 17.69 -7.02
N SER A 108 -5.70 17.65 -7.96
CA SER A 108 -5.17 18.84 -8.63
C SER A 108 -6.30 19.63 -9.33
N GLU A 109 -6.31 20.95 -9.21
CA GLU A 109 -7.28 21.81 -9.92
C GLU A 109 -6.94 21.91 -11.41
N SER A 110 -5.71 21.58 -11.77
CA SER A 110 -5.24 21.56 -13.14
C SER A 110 -5.96 20.50 -13.99
N PRO A 111 -6.27 20.78 -15.27
CA PRO A 111 -6.85 19.80 -16.18
C PRO A 111 -5.97 18.55 -16.31
N MET A 112 -6.56 17.38 -16.14
CA MET A 112 -5.85 16.10 -16.16
C MET A 112 -6.71 15.03 -16.79
N ASP A 113 -6.22 14.47 -17.90
CA ASP A 113 -6.75 13.25 -18.49
C ASP A 113 -5.99 12.05 -17.91
N ILE A 114 -6.71 11.11 -17.28
CA ILE A 114 -6.08 9.93 -16.67
C ILE A 114 -5.53 9.00 -17.75
N GLY A 115 -6.20 8.87 -18.89
CA GLY A 115 -5.72 8.07 -20.01
C GLY A 115 -4.38 8.53 -20.53
N GLU A 116 -4.27 9.81 -20.90
CA GLU A 116 -3.02 10.41 -21.36
C GLU A 116 -1.92 10.26 -20.29
N ARG A 117 -2.25 10.45 -19.01
CA ARG A 117 -1.32 10.26 -17.89
C ARG A 117 -0.80 8.82 -17.80
N LEU A 118 -1.67 7.82 -17.99
CA LEU A 118 -1.30 6.41 -17.96
C LEU A 118 -0.45 6.03 -19.18
N GLU A 119 -0.80 6.52 -20.37
CA GLU A 119 0.00 6.31 -21.59
C GLU A 119 1.43 6.85 -21.42
N LYS A 120 1.57 8.07 -20.89
CA LYS A 120 2.88 8.68 -20.60
C LYS A 120 3.66 7.95 -19.51
N ALA A 121 2.97 7.34 -18.55
CA ALA A 121 3.61 6.53 -17.51
C ALA A 121 4.18 5.20 -18.04
N GLY A 122 3.73 4.74 -19.21
CA GLY A 122 4.25 3.57 -19.90
C GLY A 122 4.26 2.32 -19.00
N PRO A 123 5.41 1.66 -18.77
CA PRO A 123 5.50 0.48 -17.90
C PRO A 123 5.06 0.69 -16.44
N LEU A 124 4.94 1.94 -15.98
CA LEU A 124 4.50 2.30 -14.64
C LEU A 124 3.00 2.65 -14.56
N ALA A 125 2.27 2.55 -15.68
CA ALA A 125 0.84 2.91 -15.75
C ALA A 125 0.00 2.25 -14.66
N LEU A 126 0.13 0.94 -14.43
CA LEU A 126 -0.61 0.26 -13.37
C LEU A 126 -0.31 0.84 -11.97
N LEU A 127 0.94 1.24 -11.68
CA LEU A 127 1.26 1.87 -10.40
C LEU A 127 0.59 3.24 -10.27
N VAL A 128 0.64 4.06 -11.32
CA VAL A 128 0.02 5.39 -11.33
C VAL A 128 -1.50 5.29 -11.20
N ALA A 129 -2.12 4.31 -11.85
CA ALA A 129 -3.55 4.07 -11.68
C ALA A 129 -3.86 3.60 -10.25
N LEU A 130 -3.06 2.70 -9.68
CA LEU A 130 -3.24 2.23 -8.32
C LEU A 130 -3.06 3.33 -7.27
N THR A 131 -2.14 4.30 -7.46
CA THR A 131 -2.03 5.44 -6.53
C THR A 131 -3.26 6.33 -6.58
N ALA A 132 -3.84 6.56 -7.76
CA ALA A 132 -5.12 7.26 -7.89
C ALA A 132 -6.23 6.54 -7.09
N VAL A 133 -6.35 5.22 -7.25
CA VAL A 133 -7.35 4.42 -6.50
C VAL A 133 -7.08 4.43 -5.00
N ALA A 134 -5.82 4.34 -4.59
CA ALA A 134 -5.41 4.27 -3.19
C ALA A 134 -5.34 5.64 -2.48
N THR A 135 -5.67 6.74 -3.17
CA THR A 135 -5.59 8.09 -2.60
C THR A 135 -6.62 8.28 -1.50
N VAL A 136 -6.13 8.59 -0.29
CA VAL A 136 -6.95 8.92 0.89
C VAL A 136 -6.25 10.01 1.72
N PRO A 137 -6.96 11.06 2.18
CA PRO A 137 -8.35 11.38 1.85
C PRO A 137 -8.47 11.95 0.42
N LEU A 138 -9.62 11.71 -0.21
CA LEU A 138 -9.99 12.36 -1.47
C LEU A 138 -10.81 13.61 -1.16
N LEU A 139 -10.40 14.77 -1.64
CA LEU A 139 -10.94 16.05 -1.16
C LEU A 139 -11.80 16.79 -2.19
N THR A 140 -11.76 16.40 -3.46
CA THR A 140 -12.46 17.12 -4.53
C THR A 140 -13.34 16.19 -5.36
N ALA A 141 -14.41 16.74 -5.95
CA ALA A 141 -15.26 16.02 -6.89
C ALA A 141 -14.48 15.60 -8.16
N GLN A 142 -13.53 16.42 -8.63
CA GLN A 142 -12.67 16.06 -9.76
C GLN A 142 -11.74 14.88 -9.41
N GLY A 143 -11.20 14.85 -8.18
CA GLY A 143 -10.43 13.71 -7.69
C GLY A 143 -11.26 12.43 -7.67
N GLU A 144 -12.53 12.52 -7.27
CA GLU A 144 -13.50 11.42 -7.31
C GLU A 144 -13.71 10.90 -8.75
N GLU A 145 -14.00 11.79 -9.70
CA GLU A 145 -14.17 11.42 -11.11
C GLU A 145 -12.90 10.77 -11.70
N ARG A 146 -11.72 11.30 -11.37
CA ARG A 146 -10.44 10.74 -11.82
C ARG A 146 -10.14 9.39 -11.19
N ARG A 147 -10.58 9.16 -9.95
CA ARG A 147 -10.49 7.84 -9.29
C ARG A 147 -11.37 6.82 -10.02
N GLU A 148 -12.59 7.20 -10.38
CA GLU A 148 -13.50 6.32 -11.14
C GLU A 148 -12.92 5.98 -12.52
N ASP A 149 -12.36 6.95 -13.24
CA ASP A 149 -11.70 6.67 -14.53
C ASP A 149 -10.48 5.73 -14.35
N ALA A 150 -9.67 5.94 -13.32
CA ALA A 150 -8.56 5.03 -13.00
C ALA A 150 -9.05 3.60 -12.69
N LEU A 151 -10.16 3.43 -11.97
CA LEU A 151 -10.76 2.13 -11.70
C LEU A 151 -11.21 1.41 -12.96
N ALA A 152 -11.96 2.10 -13.83
CA ALA A 152 -12.44 1.56 -15.10
C ALA A 152 -11.28 1.09 -15.98
N ARG A 153 -10.20 1.87 -16.05
CA ARG A 153 -9.00 1.53 -16.84
C ARG A 153 -8.24 0.34 -16.29
N ILE A 154 -8.14 0.19 -14.97
CA ILE A 154 -7.53 -1.02 -14.39
C ILE A 154 -8.41 -2.24 -14.67
N ALA A 155 -9.73 -2.12 -14.54
CA ALA A 155 -10.68 -3.21 -14.82
C ALA A 155 -10.61 -3.67 -16.29
N ALA A 156 -10.38 -2.76 -17.24
CA ALA A 156 -10.19 -3.08 -18.66
C ALA A 156 -8.95 -3.95 -18.95
N GLY A 157 -7.97 -4.01 -18.04
CA GLY A 157 -6.98 -5.09 -18.00
C GLY A 157 -5.69 -4.94 -18.81
N ASP A 158 -5.30 -3.74 -19.24
CA ASP A 158 -4.14 -3.51 -20.13
C ASP A 158 -3.10 -2.50 -19.62
N LEU A 159 -2.92 -2.38 -18.30
CA LEU A 159 -2.00 -1.39 -17.71
C LEU A 159 -0.61 -1.95 -17.37
N GLY A 160 -0.29 -3.16 -17.83
CA GLY A 160 0.98 -3.83 -17.58
C GLY A 160 1.02 -4.66 -16.30
N GLN A 161 2.23 -4.98 -15.84
CA GLN A 161 2.45 -5.87 -14.69
C GLN A 161 2.85 -5.09 -13.44
N ILE A 162 2.41 -5.57 -12.28
CA ILE A 162 2.90 -5.09 -10.98
C ILE A 162 4.40 -5.43 -10.88
N PRO A 163 5.31 -4.48 -10.56
CA PRO A 163 6.72 -4.79 -10.36
C PRO A 163 6.93 -5.79 -9.22
N ALA A 164 7.94 -6.65 -9.33
CA ALA A 164 8.23 -7.69 -8.34
C ALA A 164 8.90 -7.15 -7.07
N LYS A 165 8.23 -6.23 -6.38
CA LYS A 165 8.65 -5.59 -5.13
C LYS A 165 7.52 -5.67 -4.11
N LEU A 166 7.87 -5.74 -2.83
CA LEU A 166 6.88 -5.80 -1.74
C LEU A 166 6.08 -4.49 -1.62
N SER A 167 6.69 -3.34 -1.89
CA SER A 167 5.98 -2.05 -1.94
C SER A 167 4.85 -2.06 -2.97
N SER A 168 5.04 -2.78 -4.08
CA SER A 168 3.99 -2.97 -5.08
C SER A 168 2.83 -3.81 -4.55
N LEU A 169 3.08 -4.80 -3.69
CA LEU A 169 2.01 -5.54 -3.01
C LEU A 169 1.21 -4.62 -2.10
N SER A 170 1.87 -3.81 -1.27
CA SER A 170 1.18 -2.88 -0.37
C SER A 170 0.29 -1.89 -1.13
N LEU A 171 0.81 -1.28 -2.20
CA LEU A 171 0.01 -0.36 -3.03
C LEU A 171 -1.17 -1.08 -3.71
N ALA A 172 -0.94 -2.25 -4.29
CA ALA A 172 -2.00 -3.02 -4.93
C ALA A 172 -3.05 -3.51 -3.92
N SER A 173 -2.65 -3.90 -2.71
CA SER A 173 -3.56 -4.27 -1.61
C SER A 173 -4.40 -3.07 -1.17
N ASN A 174 -3.80 -1.88 -1.10
CA ASN A 174 -4.54 -0.64 -0.85
C ASN A 174 -5.53 -0.35 -1.97
N GLY A 175 -5.14 -0.45 -3.24
CA GLY A 175 -6.07 -0.30 -4.37
C GLY A 175 -7.22 -1.32 -4.34
N TRP A 176 -6.90 -2.59 -4.03
CA TRP A 176 -7.88 -3.67 -3.89
C TRP A 176 -8.90 -3.41 -2.76
N MET A 177 -8.45 -2.85 -1.65
CA MET A 177 -9.30 -2.51 -0.52
C MET A 177 -10.13 -1.24 -0.81
N LEU A 178 -9.43 -0.17 -1.18
CA LEU A 178 -9.97 1.19 -1.26
C LEU A 178 -10.89 1.41 -2.46
N CYS A 179 -10.84 0.55 -3.49
CA CYS A 179 -11.85 0.58 -4.55
C CYS A 179 -13.28 0.42 -4.01
N SER A 180 -13.46 -0.16 -2.81
CA SER A 180 -14.79 -0.33 -2.20
C SER A 180 -15.48 1.00 -1.87
N TYR A 181 -14.72 2.09 -1.74
CA TYR A 181 -15.23 3.43 -1.46
C TYR A 181 -15.70 4.20 -2.70
N ALA A 182 -15.46 3.67 -3.91
CA ALA A 182 -15.99 4.22 -5.14
C ALA A 182 -17.52 4.10 -5.23
N PHE A 183 -18.13 4.89 -6.10
CA PHE A 183 -19.57 4.91 -6.35
C PHE A 183 -19.99 3.87 -7.38
N ASP A 184 -19.14 3.58 -8.37
CA ASP A 184 -19.50 2.68 -9.47
C ASP A 184 -19.89 1.27 -8.99
N ALA A 185 -20.88 0.65 -9.64
CA ALA A 185 -21.33 -0.70 -9.31
C ALA A 185 -20.28 -1.77 -9.64
N GLU A 186 -19.48 -1.53 -10.67
CA GLU A 186 -18.40 -2.38 -11.20
C GLU A 186 -17.04 -2.09 -10.52
N LYS A 187 -17.01 -1.23 -9.49
CA LYS A 187 -15.79 -0.85 -8.74
C LYS A 187 -14.96 -2.03 -8.21
N HIS A 188 -15.54 -3.22 -8.10
CA HIS A 188 -14.85 -4.43 -7.65
C HIS A 188 -14.24 -5.26 -8.77
N ASP A 189 -14.45 -4.92 -10.05
CA ASP A 189 -13.90 -5.67 -11.19
C ASP A 189 -12.37 -5.63 -11.23
N ILE A 190 -11.78 -4.53 -10.76
CA ILE A 190 -10.35 -4.39 -10.47
C ILE A 190 -9.81 -5.56 -9.62
N LYS A 191 -10.58 -6.11 -8.69
CA LYS A 191 -10.13 -7.19 -7.80
C LYS A 191 -9.77 -8.44 -8.58
N GLN A 192 -10.45 -8.73 -9.68
CA GLN A 192 -10.12 -9.88 -10.53
C GLN A 192 -8.76 -9.69 -11.21
N VAL A 193 -8.50 -8.49 -11.72
CA VAL A 193 -7.23 -8.10 -12.34
C VAL A 193 -6.10 -8.19 -11.32
N LEU A 194 -6.28 -7.58 -10.15
CA LEU A 194 -5.26 -7.58 -9.10
C LEU A 194 -5.03 -8.97 -8.50
N ASN A 195 -6.05 -9.80 -8.34
CA ASN A 195 -5.87 -11.18 -7.87
C ASN A 195 -5.01 -12.03 -8.83
N ARG A 196 -5.14 -11.81 -10.15
CA ARG A 196 -4.23 -12.44 -11.14
C ARG A 196 -2.82 -11.89 -10.99
N ALA A 197 -2.67 -10.58 -10.92
CA ALA A 197 -1.36 -9.95 -10.75
C ALA A 197 -0.65 -10.36 -9.45
N PHE A 198 -1.39 -10.54 -8.35
CA PHE A 198 -0.86 -11.08 -7.10
C PHE A 198 -0.37 -12.51 -7.26
N ARG A 199 -1.14 -13.36 -7.96
CA ARG A 199 -0.71 -14.74 -8.24
C ARG A 199 0.60 -14.77 -9.02
N ASP A 200 0.70 -13.98 -10.08
CA ASP A 200 1.90 -13.93 -10.92
C ASP A 200 3.11 -13.37 -10.16
N LEU A 201 2.87 -12.39 -9.29
CA LEU A 201 3.89 -11.85 -8.39
C LEU A 201 4.38 -12.90 -7.39
N LEU A 202 3.48 -13.65 -6.73
CA LEU A 202 3.86 -14.73 -5.82
C LEU A 202 4.71 -15.79 -6.54
N VAL A 203 4.36 -16.17 -7.78
CA VAL A 203 5.16 -17.10 -8.59
C VAL A 203 6.56 -16.54 -8.87
N ARG A 204 6.69 -15.26 -9.25
CA ARG A 204 7.99 -14.61 -9.48
C ARG A 204 8.82 -14.48 -8.19
N LEU A 205 8.17 -14.37 -7.04
CA LEU A 205 8.81 -14.43 -5.73
C LEU A 205 9.14 -15.87 -5.28
N SER A 206 9.02 -16.86 -6.18
CA SER A 206 9.26 -18.28 -5.91
C SER A 206 8.36 -18.83 -4.78
N MET A 207 7.19 -18.22 -4.58
CA MET A 207 6.16 -18.70 -3.67
C MET A 207 5.16 -19.53 -4.47
N SER A 208 5.04 -20.80 -4.11
CA SER A 208 4.06 -21.70 -4.69
C SER A 208 3.01 -22.08 -3.65
N ALA A 209 1.78 -22.30 -4.12
CA ALA A 209 0.76 -22.90 -3.29
C ALA A 209 1.22 -24.29 -2.85
N ALA A 210 1.06 -24.60 -1.56
CA ALA A 210 1.21 -25.98 -1.12
C ALA A 210 0.17 -26.83 -1.86
N PRO A 211 0.53 -28.04 -2.34
CA PRO A 211 -0.45 -28.94 -2.92
C PRO A 211 -1.57 -29.15 -1.90
N LEU A 212 -2.82 -29.05 -2.36
CA LEU A 212 -3.97 -29.38 -1.51
C LEU A 212 -3.78 -30.83 -1.06
N SER A 213 -3.60 -31.01 0.25
CA SER A 213 -3.43 -32.35 0.80
C SER A 213 -4.71 -33.16 0.53
N PRO A 214 -4.59 -34.46 0.19
CA PRO A 214 -5.73 -35.35 0.13
C PRO A 214 -6.54 -35.23 1.42
N ARG A 215 -7.87 -35.34 1.32
CA ARG A 215 -8.78 -35.20 2.47
C ARG A 215 -8.31 -36.10 3.62
N ALA A 216 -7.72 -35.49 4.64
CA ALA A 216 -7.37 -36.20 5.85
C ALA A 216 -8.67 -36.57 6.60
N PRO A 217 -8.67 -37.66 7.38
CA PRO A 217 -9.74 -37.92 8.32
C PRO A 217 -9.97 -36.68 9.19
N LEU A 218 -11.23 -36.28 9.35
CA LEU A 218 -11.56 -35.18 10.26
C LEU A 218 -11.11 -35.58 11.67
N LYS A 219 -10.18 -34.79 12.21
CA LYS A 219 -9.77 -34.88 13.62
C LYS A 219 -10.97 -34.53 14.50
N ASP A 220 -10.99 -35.04 15.73
CA ASP A 220 -12.03 -34.69 16.72
C ASP A 220 -12.13 -33.17 16.96
N ARG A 221 -10.99 -32.47 16.84
CA ARG A 221 -10.90 -31.02 16.92
C ARG A 221 -10.04 -30.49 15.75
N PRO A 222 -10.65 -30.21 14.57
CA PRO A 222 -9.92 -29.79 13.38
C PRO A 222 -9.21 -28.45 13.58
N THR A 223 -8.13 -28.21 12.83
CA THR A 223 -7.33 -26.99 12.95
C THR A 223 -7.84 -25.91 12.01
N LEU A 224 -8.14 -24.73 12.57
CA LEU A 224 -8.37 -23.49 11.81
C LEU A 224 -7.22 -22.52 12.04
N VAL A 225 -6.64 -22.03 10.95
CA VAL A 225 -5.59 -21.02 10.97
C VAL A 225 -6.19 -19.66 10.62
N PHE A 226 -5.94 -18.67 11.45
CA PHE A 226 -6.36 -17.28 11.26
C PHE A 226 -5.12 -16.44 10.98
N CYS A 227 -5.03 -15.87 9.78
CA CYS A 227 -4.05 -14.84 9.46
C CYS A 227 -4.73 -13.48 9.60
N ALA A 228 -4.29 -12.65 10.55
CA ALA A 228 -4.92 -11.38 10.84
C ALA A 228 -3.91 -10.23 10.80
N GLU A 229 -4.25 -9.18 10.07
CA GLU A 229 -3.47 -7.94 9.98
C GLU A 229 -3.57 -7.13 11.29
N VAL A 230 -4.80 -6.90 11.79
CA VAL A 230 -5.03 -6.11 13.01
C VAL A 230 -6.07 -6.77 13.92
N ILE A 231 -5.61 -7.52 14.93
CA ILE A 231 -6.48 -8.18 15.91
C ILE A 231 -6.09 -7.81 17.35
N HIS A 232 -6.30 -6.55 17.74
CA HIS A 232 -6.05 -6.05 19.10
C HIS A 232 -7.36 -5.90 19.89
N SER A 233 -7.35 -6.05 21.21
CA SER A 233 -8.57 -5.93 22.05
C SER A 233 -9.31 -4.59 21.93
N THR A 234 -8.59 -3.51 21.63
CA THR A 234 -9.17 -2.18 21.37
C THR A 234 -9.67 -1.99 19.94
N HIS A 235 -9.38 -2.92 19.02
CA HIS A 235 -9.73 -2.85 17.61
C HIS A 235 -11.12 -3.43 17.32
N VAL A 236 -11.76 -2.95 16.25
CA VAL A 236 -13.12 -3.37 15.85
C VAL A 236 -13.19 -4.87 15.55
N GLN A 237 -12.14 -5.45 14.96
CA GLN A 237 -12.10 -6.89 14.66
C GLN A 237 -12.27 -7.74 15.92
N TYR A 238 -11.63 -7.39 17.04
CA TYR A 238 -11.80 -8.12 18.30
C TYR A 238 -13.23 -8.02 18.83
N ARG A 239 -13.82 -6.81 18.81
CA ARG A 239 -15.17 -6.59 19.31
C ARG A 239 -16.22 -7.41 18.55
N TYR A 240 -16.10 -7.50 17.23
CA TYR A 240 -17.05 -8.24 16.40
C TYR A 240 -16.78 -9.75 16.39
N TYR A 241 -15.51 -10.16 16.21
CA TYR A 241 -15.18 -11.58 16.02
C TYR A 241 -14.86 -12.33 17.30
N GLY A 242 -14.55 -11.64 18.41
CA GLY A 242 -14.11 -12.27 19.66
C GLY A 242 -15.10 -13.29 20.22
N GLN A 243 -16.40 -13.01 20.16
CA GLN A 243 -17.44 -13.96 20.59
C GLN A 243 -17.49 -15.22 19.71
N TYR A 244 -17.34 -15.06 18.40
CA TYR A 244 -17.35 -16.18 17.46
C TYR A 244 -16.08 -17.03 17.61
N LEU A 245 -14.93 -16.41 17.86
CA LEU A 245 -13.68 -17.10 18.14
C LEU A 245 -13.77 -17.97 19.40
N ARG A 246 -14.40 -17.46 20.49
CA ARG A 246 -14.65 -18.29 21.70
C ARG A 246 -15.50 -19.52 21.39
N GLN A 247 -16.55 -19.36 20.59
CA GLN A 247 -17.40 -20.47 20.19
C GLN A 247 -16.66 -21.46 19.29
N LEU A 248 -15.93 -20.98 18.28
CA LEU A 248 -15.13 -21.80 17.38
C LEU A 248 -14.08 -22.60 18.15
N ARG A 249 -13.44 -22.00 19.16
CA ARG A 249 -12.44 -22.69 19.98
C ARG A 249 -13.00 -23.95 20.65
N THR A 250 -14.29 -23.99 20.99
CA THR A 250 -14.89 -25.21 21.58
C THR A 250 -14.87 -26.42 20.64
N ARG A 251 -14.80 -26.20 19.31
CA ARG A 251 -14.88 -27.25 18.28
C ARG A 251 -13.64 -27.36 17.42
N PHE A 252 -12.80 -26.33 17.37
CA PHE A 252 -11.62 -26.25 16.53
C PHE A 252 -10.40 -25.91 17.37
N ARG A 253 -9.23 -26.43 16.96
CA ARG A 253 -7.95 -25.90 17.40
C ARG A 253 -7.71 -24.62 16.63
N LEU A 254 -7.64 -23.49 17.31
CA LEU A 254 -7.44 -22.19 16.68
C LEU A 254 -5.96 -21.80 16.75
N VAL A 255 -5.37 -21.51 15.60
CA VAL A 255 -3.99 -21.00 15.48
C VAL A 255 -4.05 -19.60 14.91
N LEU A 256 -3.57 -18.61 15.65
CA LEU A 256 -3.43 -17.23 15.19
C LEU A 256 -2.04 -17.01 14.58
N ILE A 257 -1.98 -16.31 13.46
CA ILE A 257 -0.78 -15.73 12.88
C ILE A 257 -1.04 -14.23 12.69
N ALA A 258 -0.31 -13.37 13.41
CA ALA A 258 -0.53 -11.92 13.39
C ALA A 258 0.75 -11.13 13.70
N PRO A 259 0.84 -9.84 13.34
CA PRO A 259 1.91 -8.96 13.79
C PRO A 259 1.95 -8.90 15.32
N GLU A 260 3.16 -8.85 15.90
CA GLU A 260 3.34 -8.90 17.36
C GLU A 260 2.61 -7.77 18.09
N LEU A 261 2.66 -6.56 17.52
CA LEU A 261 1.99 -5.36 18.05
C LEU A 261 0.45 -5.46 18.01
N HIS A 262 -0.09 -6.43 17.28
CA HIS A 262 -1.53 -6.60 17.05
C HIS A 262 -2.08 -7.88 17.65
N ALA A 263 -1.40 -8.48 18.63
CA ALA A 263 -1.89 -9.67 19.35
C ALA A 263 -1.66 -9.52 20.87
N ASP A 264 -2.48 -8.72 21.54
CA ASP A 264 -2.39 -8.46 22.97
C ASP A 264 -2.90 -9.65 23.82
N PRO A 265 -2.67 -9.67 25.15
CA PRO A 265 -3.03 -10.83 25.98
C PRO A 265 -4.49 -11.27 25.87
N ALA A 266 -5.41 -10.30 25.74
CA ALA A 266 -6.84 -10.58 25.58
C ALA A 266 -7.13 -11.33 24.28
N VAL A 267 -6.48 -10.96 23.18
CA VAL A 267 -6.60 -11.68 21.89
C VAL A 267 -5.94 -13.04 21.96
N ARG A 268 -4.72 -13.12 22.51
CA ARG A 268 -3.99 -14.40 22.60
C ARG A 268 -4.79 -15.48 23.33
N SER A 269 -5.57 -15.09 24.34
CA SER A 269 -6.44 -16.01 25.09
C SER A 269 -7.56 -16.65 24.27
N LEU A 270 -7.90 -16.08 23.11
CA LEU A 270 -8.93 -16.61 22.20
C LEU A 270 -8.43 -17.79 21.34
N PHE A 271 -7.13 -18.05 21.32
CA PHE A 271 -6.51 -19.06 20.46
C PHE A 271 -5.82 -20.14 21.29
N ASP A 272 -5.63 -21.33 20.71
CA ASP A 272 -4.85 -22.40 21.34
C ASP A 272 -3.35 -22.24 21.06
N GLU A 273 -3.01 -21.62 19.93
CA GLU A 273 -1.64 -21.30 19.55
C GLU A 273 -1.61 -19.91 18.91
N VAL A 274 -0.57 -19.14 19.22
CA VAL A 274 -0.33 -17.82 18.62
C VAL A 274 1.09 -17.79 18.09
N VAL A 275 1.22 -17.49 16.81
CA VAL A 275 2.49 -17.20 16.15
C VAL A 275 2.51 -15.72 15.81
N VAL A 276 3.52 -15.02 16.31
CA VAL A 276 3.70 -13.60 16.02
C VAL A 276 4.90 -13.38 15.11
N PHE A 277 4.86 -12.29 14.35
CA PHE A 277 5.97 -11.84 13.51
C PHE A 277 6.16 -10.33 13.59
N THR A 278 7.36 -9.87 13.22
CA THR A 278 7.66 -8.46 12.99
C THR A 278 7.79 -8.24 11.49
N GLU A 279 7.08 -7.26 10.95
CA GLU A 279 7.18 -6.89 9.54
C GLU A 279 8.55 -6.30 9.24
N THR A 280 9.09 -6.64 8.07
CA THR A 280 10.38 -6.11 7.62
C THR A 280 10.26 -5.64 6.17
N PRO A 281 10.97 -4.57 5.76
CA PRO A 281 10.94 -4.08 4.39
C PRO A 281 11.35 -5.12 3.34
N LYS A 282 12.11 -6.15 3.75
CA LYS A 282 12.56 -7.26 2.91
C LYS A 282 11.59 -8.44 2.86
N GLY A 283 10.50 -8.40 3.62
CA GLY A 283 9.46 -9.44 3.56
C GLY A 283 9.80 -10.75 4.27
N GLU A 284 10.82 -10.77 5.12
CA GLU A 284 11.29 -12.00 5.79
C GLU A 284 10.18 -12.65 6.65
N HIS A 285 9.26 -11.83 7.18
CA HIS A 285 8.07 -12.27 7.90
C HIS A 285 7.16 -13.21 7.10
N LEU A 286 7.15 -13.12 5.76
CA LEU A 286 6.40 -14.04 4.91
C LEU A 286 6.86 -15.49 5.11
N ASN A 287 8.15 -15.73 5.34
CA ASN A 287 8.67 -17.07 5.62
C ASN A 287 8.19 -17.60 6.98
N VAL A 288 8.09 -16.73 7.98
CA VAL A 288 7.53 -17.08 9.30
C VAL A 288 6.06 -17.48 9.16
N ILE A 289 5.27 -16.69 8.42
CA ILE A 289 3.86 -16.97 8.15
C ILE A 289 3.71 -18.32 7.43
N LEU A 290 4.49 -18.55 6.36
CA LEU A 290 4.44 -19.81 5.61
C LEU A 290 4.85 -21.02 6.46
N ALA A 291 5.90 -20.90 7.28
CA ALA A 291 6.32 -21.95 8.18
C ALA A 291 5.25 -22.27 9.23
N ALA A 292 4.59 -21.24 9.77
CA ALA A 292 3.51 -21.38 10.73
C ALA A 292 2.29 -22.10 10.12
N ILE A 293 1.87 -21.71 8.90
CA ILE A 293 0.77 -22.38 8.18
C ILE A 293 1.11 -23.85 7.92
N LYS A 294 2.33 -24.14 7.45
CA LYS A 294 2.80 -25.52 7.20
C LYS A 294 2.81 -26.35 8.48
N ARG A 295 3.28 -25.79 9.60
CA ARG A 295 3.31 -26.45 10.91
C ARG A 295 1.90 -26.70 11.46
N ALA A 296 0.99 -25.75 11.29
CA ALA A 296 -0.37 -25.85 11.82
C ALA A 296 -1.20 -26.94 11.13
N GLN A 297 -0.87 -27.28 9.88
CA GLN A 297 -1.60 -28.26 9.05
C GLN A 297 -3.12 -27.99 9.10
N PRO A 298 -3.58 -26.82 8.57
CA PRO A 298 -4.98 -26.47 8.58
C PRO A 298 -5.83 -27.55 7.92
N THR A 299 -7.00 -27.82 8.49
CA THR A 299 -7.92 -28.80 7.91
C THR A 299 -8.51 -28.25 6.61
N SER A 300 -8.33 -28.94 5.49
CA SER A 300 -8.86 -28.53 4.19
C SER A 300 -10.33 -28.96 4.03
N CYS A 301 -11.20 -28.00 3.71
CA CYS A 301 -12.57 -28.26 3.27
C CYS A 301 -12.65 -28.05 1.75
N SER A 302 -12.29 -29.04 0.94
CA SER A 302 -12.67 -29.03 -0.48
C SER A 302 -14.03 -29.73 -0.62
N GLY A 303 -15.10 -28.96 -0.79
CA GLY A 303 -16.36 -29.49 -1.27
C GLY A 303 -16.20 -29.96 -2.71
N GLN A 304 -16.81 -31.09 -3.07
CA GLN A 304 -17.13 -31.36 -4.46
C GLN A 304 -18.03 -30.21 -4.93
N VAL A 305 -17.52 -29.31 -5.75
CA VAL A 305 -18.40 -28.62 -6.69
C VAL A 305 -18.75 -29.71 -7.70
N SER A 306 -19.92 -30.32 -7.52
CA SER A 306 -20.52 -31.16 -8.55
C SER A 306 -20.59 -30.32 -9.82
N ALA A 307 -19.90 -30.79 -10.87
CA ALA A 307 -20.05 -30.26 -12.23
C ALA A 307 -21.50 -30.41 -12.71
#